data_AF-A0A0D6TED4-F1
#
_entry.id   AF-A0A0D6TED4-F1
#
_cell.length_a   1.000
_cell.length_b   1.000
_cell.length_c   1.000
_cell.angle_alpha   90.00
_cell.angle_beta   90.00
_cell.angle_gamma   90.00
#
_symmetry.space_group_name_H-M   'P 1'
#
loop_
_entity.id
_entity.type
_entity.pdbx_description
1 polymer ?
#
loop_
_entity_poly.entity_id
_entity_poly.type
_entity_poly.pdbx_seq_one_letter_code
_entity_poly.pdbx_strand_id
1 'polypeptide(L)'
;MARRSLRHQVVFALSAIVLSTALRFALNDALPPGFPFLTFFPAVMLTLVFSSLRSGLAVGVACGVIAWYFFIEPVRSLAITPGAIVALLLYALIIATDVVFITAAGRALEQRMAAEQRANALATSRSLMFSELQHRISNNLSTVAALLRLQSQLVADETARQALVASQTRIRSISLLQRRLHSPDLQTLDAAEYLREVLHDVVEVTGAGDVDLDFSADSLPLPHDTAVPLGLIASELVMNAIEHGAPEGRDTEITVRLTVDAASPDGRIPATLRIVDQGPGLPEGFDLETSDSLGLIVARQFATALNGQLTLAKGKDGGTVARLDFLIDPTSI
;
A
#
# COMPACT_ATOMS: atom_id res chain seq x y z
N MET A 1 0.84 17.77 23.80
CA MET A 1 1.32 19.17 23.80
C MET A 1 2.62 19.34 24.60
N ALA A 2 3.71 19.82 23.98
CA ALA A 2 4.94 20.18 24.69
C ALA A 2 4.67 21.30 25.73
N ARG A 3 5.14 21.15 26.97
CA ARG A 3 5.04 22.19 28.01
C ARG A 3 5.88 23.39 27.57
N ARG A 4 5.24 24.40 26.95
CA ARG A 4 5.87 25.68 26.59
C ARG A 4 6.46 26.31 27.86
N SER A 5 7.63 26.92 27.76
CA SER A 5 8.32 27.42 28.96
C SER A 5 7.50 28.51 29.67
N LEU A 6 7.63 28.58 31.00
CA LEU A 6 6.86 29.51 31.85
C LEU A 6 6.99 30.96 31.37
N ARG A 7 8.16 31.37 30.88
CA ARG A 7 8.42 32.70 30.32
C ARG A 7 7.52 33.00 29.12
N HIS A 8 7.36 32.06 28.18
CA HIS A 8 6.47 32.26 27.03
C HIS A 8 5.01 32.38 27.44
N GLN A 9 4.58 31.57 28.41
CA GLN A 9 3.20 31.59 28.90
C GLN A 9 2.84 32.93 29.53
N VAL A 10 3.75 33.48 30.35
CA VAL A 10 3.58 34.78 31.01
C VAL A 10 3.61 35.92 30.00
N VAL A 11 4.59 35.93 29.09
CA VAL A 11 4.70 36.97 28.06
C VAL A 11 3.45 36.99 27.17
N PHE A 12 3.01 35.83 26.68
CA PHE A 12 1.81 35.74 25.85
C PHE A 12 0.56 36.23 26.59
N ALA A 13 0.38 35.82 27.84
CA ALA A 13 -0.76 36.25 28.66
C ALA A 13 -0.77 37.77 28.89
N LEU A 14 0.38 38.37 29.23
CA LEU A 14 0.50 39.81 29.42
C LEU A 14 0.24 40.57 28.12
N SER A 15 0.81 40.12 27.00
CA SER A 15 0.56 40.72 25.69
C SER A 15 -0.92 40.64 25.30
N ALA A 16 -1.58 39.51 25.55
CA ALA A 16 -3.01 39.35 25.28
C ALA A 16 -3.87 40.31 26.10
N ILE A 17 -3.57 40.49 27.40
CA ILE A 17 -4.27 41.44 28.27
C ILE A 17 -4.05 42.88 27.79
N VAL A 18 -2.80 43.28 27.54
CA VAL A 18 -2.46 44.64 27.11
C VAL A 18 -3.10 44.96 25.77
N LEU A 19 -2.98 44.07 24.78
CA LEU A 19 -3.50 44.29 23.44
C LEU A 19 -5.03 44.34 23.42
N SER A 20 -5.70 43.42 24.11
CA SER A 20 -7.17 43.41 24.17
C SER A 20 -7.75 44.61 24.91
N THR A 21 -7.06 45.09 25.94
CA THR A 21 -7.43 46.30 26.68
C THR A 21 -7.21 47.55 25.83
N ALA A 22 -6.05 47.68 25.19
CA ALA A 22 -5.76 48.80 24.29
C ALA A 22 -6.75 48.86 23.13
N LEU A 23 -7.05 47.71 22.51
CA LEU A 23 -8.04 47.59 21.46
C LEU A 23 -9.44 47.96 21.97
N ARG A 24 -9.79 47.59 23.20
CA ARG A 24 -11.10 47.96 23.79
C ARG A 24 -11.26 49.46 23.95
N PHE A 25 -10.22 50.15 24.42
CA PHE A 25 -10.21 51.60 24.53
C PHE A 25 -10.27 52.27 23.17
N ALA A 26 -9.49 51.79 22.20
CA ALA A 26 -9.47 52.34 20.84
C ALA A 26 -10.83 52.20 20.13
N LEU A 27 -11.57 51.12 20.39
CA LEU A 27 -12.88 50.86 19.80
C LEU A 27 -14.05 51.39 20.65
N ASN A 28 -13.79 52.17 21.71
CA ASN A 28 -14.83 52.54 22.66
C ASN A 28 -15.96 53.36 22.03
N ASP A 29 -15.62 54.29 21.13
CA ASP A 29 -16.60 55.16 20.46
C ASP A 29 -17.26 54.47 19.25
N ALA A 30 -16.67 53.36 18.77
CA ALA A 30 -17.15 52.60 17.62
C ALA A 30 -18.08 51.44 18.01
N LEU A 31 -18.02 50.97 19.26
CA LEU A 31 -18.82 49.85 19.75
C LEU A 31 -20.15 50.35 20.34
N PRO A 32 -21.28 49.67 20.07
CA PRO A 32 -22.55 49.98 20.72
C PRO A 32 -22.42 49.91 22.25
N PRO A 33 -23.11 50.79 22.99
CA PRO A 33 -23.16 50.69 24.45
C PRO A 33 -23.74 49.32 24.86
N GLY A 34 -23.16 48.72 25.91
CA GLY A 34 -23.61 47.42 26.45
C GLY A 34 -22.71 46.21 26.17
N PHE A 35 -21.59 46.36 25.45
CA PHE A 35 -20.64 45.26 25.18
C PHE A 35 -19.27 45.46 25.87
N PRO A 36 -19.17 45.31 27.21
CA PRO A 36 -17.94 45.56 27.94
C PRO A 36 -16.83 44.51 27.66
N PHE A 37 -17.19 43.31 27.19
CA PHE A 37 -16.25 42.18 27.09
C PHE A 37 -15.78 41.79 25.67
N LEU A 38 -16.29 42.45 24.62
CA LEU A 38 -16.18 41.95 23.25
C LEU A 38 -14.74 41.63 22.79
N THR A 39 -13.78 42.51 23.08
CA THR A 39 -12.37 42.33 22.69
C THR A 39 -11.61 41.36 23.60
N PHE A 40 -12.16 41.03 24.76
CA PHE A 40 -11.53 40.15 25.74
C PHE A 40 -11.78 38.66 25.45
N PHE A 41 -12.91 38.30 24.81
CA PHE A 41 -13.17 36.88 24.46
C PHE A 41 -12.10 36.29 23.52
N PRO A 42 -11.74 36.93 22.38
CA PRO A 42 -10.69 36.39 21.51
C PRO A 42 -9.33 36.28 22.21
N ALA A 43 -9.02 37.21 23.12
CA ALA A 43 -7.77 37.19 23.88
C ALA A 43 -7.67 35.98 24.83
N VAL A 44 -8.76 35.64 25.52
CA VAL A 44 -8.83 34.44 26.37
C VAL A 44 -8.77 33.18 25.51
N MET A 45 -9.57 33.10 24.44
CA MET A 45 -9.58 31.96 23.51
C MET A 45 -8.19 31.68 22.92
N LEU A 46 -7.51 32.71 22.39
CA LEU A 46 -6.16 32.57 21.84
C LEU A 46 -5.15 32.13 22.91
N THR A 47 -5.28 32.62 24.14
CA THR A 47 -4.41 32.19 25.25
C THR A 47 -4.66 30.72 25.62
N LEU A 48 -5.91 30.26 25.58
CA LEU A 48 -6.25 28.85 25.84
C LEU A 48 -5.69 27.92 24.75
N VAL A 49 -5.71 28.35 23.48
CA VAL A 49 -5.18 27.57 22.35
C VAL A 49 -3.65 27.56 22.32
N PHE A 50 -3.00 28.71 22.50
CA PHE A 50 -1.56 28.87 22.24
C PHE A 50 -0.69 28.85 23.51
N SER A 51 -1.24 29.00 24.71
CA SER A 51 -0.44 29.05 25.94
C SER A 51 -0.73 27.85 26.85
N SER A 52 -1.68 28.00 27.77
CA SER A 52 -2.05 26.96 28.72
C SER A 52 -3.42 27.28 29.33
N LEU A 53 -4.09 26.25 29.88
CA LEU A 53 -5.35 26.42 30.59
C LEU A 53 -5.22 27.41 31.76
N ARG A 54 -4.12 27.33 32.52
CA ARG A 54 -3.88 28.21 33.68
C ARG A 54 -3.69 29.67 33.25
N SER A 55 -2.94 29.89 32.18
CA SER A 55 -2.75 31.23 31.61
C SER A 55 -4.05 31.78 31.02
N GLY A 56 -4.83 30.98 30.31
CA GLY A 56 -6.11 31.40 29.75
C GLY A 56 -7.12 31.81 30.83
N LEU A 57 -7.23 31.03 31.90
CA LEU A 57 -8.05 31.38 33.07
C LEU A 57 -7.56 32.67 33.74
N ALA A 58 -6.24 32.82 33.93
CA ALA A 58 -5.67 34.03 34.51
C ALA A 58 -5.95 35.28 33.65
N VAL A 59 -5.83 35.17 32.32
CA VAL A 59 -6.20 36.25 31.39
C VAL A 59 -7.70 36.54 31.48
N GLY A 60 -8.55 35.53 31.54
CA GLY A 60 -10.00 35.71 31.69
C GLY A 60 -10.38 36.45 32.97
N VAL A 61 -9.79 36.09 34.10
CA VAL A 61 -10.02 36.79 35.37
C VAL A 61 -9.52 38.24 35.29
N ALA A 62 -8.31 38.46 34.77
CA ALA A 62 -7.74 39.80 34.64
C ALA A 62 -8.58 40.69 33.72
N CYS A 63 -8.96 40.19 32.55
CA CYS A 63 -9.83 40.90 31.60
C CYS A 63 -11.23 41.17 32.19
N GLY A 64 -11.80 40.22 32.94
CA GLY A 64 -13.06 40.42 33.65
C GLY A 64 -13.00 41.55 34.67
N VAL A 65 -11.92 41.63 35.46
CA VAL A 65 -11.70 42.71 36.43
C VAL A 65 -11.46 44.06 35.74
N ILE A 66 -10.66 44.09 34.66
CA ILE A 66 -10.42 45.30 33.86
C ILE A 66 -11.73 45.81 33.25
N ALA A 67 -12.53 44.91 32.68
CA ALA A 67 -13.84 45.22 32.12
C ALA A 67 -14.80 45.79 33.19
N TRP A 68 -14.82 45.17 34.37
CA TRP A 68 -15.65 45.63 35.50
C TRP A 68 -15.26 47.04 35.95
N TYR A 69 -13.97 47.32 36.11
CA TYR A 69 -13.51 48.62 36.59
C TYR A 69 -13.70 49.74 35.56
N PHE A 70 -13.43 49.49 34.27
CA PHE A 70 -13.37 50.56 33.27
C PHE A 70 -14.63 50.70 32.39
N PHE A 71 -15.40 49.63 32.18
CA PHE A 71 -16.43 49.59 31.14
C PHE A 71 -17.84 49.21 31.64
N ILE A 72 -18.01 48.95 32.95
CA ILE A 72 -19.30 48.66 33.57
C ILE A 72 -19.67 49.80 34.53
N GLU A 73 -20.90 50.30 34.45
CA GLU A 73 -21.36 51.38 35.32
C GLU A 73 -21.68 50.90 36.75
N PRO A 74 -21.29 51.68 37.78
CA PRO A 74 -20.52 52.92 37.75
C PRO A 74 -19.03 52.69 37.42
N VAL A 75 -18.51 53.44 36.43
CA VAL A 75 -17.11 53.32 35.99
C VAL A 75 -16.13 53.77 37.07
N ARG A 76 -14.91 53.22 37.04
CA ARG A 76 -13.85 53.41 38.05
C ARG A 76 -14.26 52.97 39.44
N SER A 77 -15.15 51.99 39.51
CA SER A 77 -15.63 51.38 40.74
C SER A 77 -15.81 49.88 40.53
N LEU A 78 -15.68 49.11 41.61
CA LEU A 78 -16.03 47.69 41.66
C LEU A 78 -17.36 47.52 42.41
N ALA A 79 -18.29 48.46 42.21
CA ALA A 79 -19.61 48.37 42.79
C ALA A 79 -20.38 47.19 42.18
N ILE A 80 -21.04 46.43 43.05
CA ILE A 80 -21.89 45.31 42.66
C ILE A 80 -23.29 45.87 42.39
N THR A 81 -23.53 46.29 41.15
CA THR A 81 -24.86 46.68 40.66
C THR A 81 -25.57 45.49 40.01
N PRO A 82 -26.91 45.48 39.92
CA PRO A 82 -27.64 44.43 39.20
C PRO A 82 -27.13 44.24 37.76
N GLY A 83 -26.82 45.34 37.06
CA GLY A 83 -26.24 45.29 35.71
C GLY A 83 -24.84 44.67 35.68
N ALA A 84 -23.97 45.00 36.64
CA ALA A 84 -22.64 44.40 36.77
C ALA A 84 -22.71 42.88 37.02
N ILE A 85 -23.64 42.44 37.88
CA ILE A 85 -23.85 41.01 38.15
C ILE A 85 -24.22 40.28 36.86
N VAL A 86 -25.22 40.77 36.12
CA VAL A 86 -25.66 40.13 34.87
C VAL A 86 -24.53 40.07 33.85
N ALA A 87 -23.80 41.16 33.66
CA ALA A 87 -22.68 41.24 32.73
C ALA A 87 -21.55 40.25 33.08
N LEU A 88 -21.17 40.18 34.37
CA LEU A 88 -20.12 39.25 34.84
C LEU A 88 -20.55 37.78 34.77
N LEU A 89 -21.82 37.47 35.03
CA LEU A 89 -22.35 36.11 34.90
C LEU A 89 -22.35 35.65 33.44
N LEU A 90 -22.80 36.50 32.52
CA LEU A 90 -22.76 36.20 31.08
C LEU A 90 -21.32 36.03 30.59
N TYR A 91 -20.41 36.89 31.03
CA TYR A 91 -18.98 36.76 30.73
C TYR A 91 -18.42 35.42 31.24
N ALA A 92 -18.66 35.09 32.51
CA ALA A 92 -18.19 33.84 33.11
C ALA A 92 -18.75 32.61 32.38
N LEU A 93 -20.01 32.64 31.96
CA LEU A 93 -20.64 31.56 31.19
C LEU A 93 -19.98 31.36 29.81
N ILE A 94 -19.72 32.44 29.08
CA ILE A 94 -19.06 32.37 27.78
C ILE A 94 -17.64 31.81 27.95
N ILE A 95 -16.86 32.34 28.89
CA ILE A 95 -15.49 31.87 29.14
C ILE A 95 -15.48 30.40 29.58
N ALA A 96 -16.42 29.98 30.43
CA ALA A 96 -16.54 28.58 30.81
C ALA A 96 -16.83 27.67 29.61
N THR A 97 -17.72 28.11 28.72
CA THR A 97 -18.06 27.39 27.49
C THR A 97 -16.86 27.28 26.56
N ASP A 98 -16.14 28.39 26.32
CA ASP A 98 -14.92 28.42 25.52
C ASP A 98 -13.84 27.47 26.08
N VAL A 99 -13.63 27.49 27.40
CA VAL A 99 -12.69 26.60 28.08
C VAL A 99 -13.05 25.13 27.85
N VAL A 100 -14.33 24.76 28.03
CA VAL A 100 -14.79 23.38 27.80
C VAL A 100 -14.60 22.98 26.34
N PHE A 101 -15.02 23.83 25.40
CA PHE A 101 -14.93 23.54 23.97
C PHE A 101 -13.48 23.37 23.50
N ILE A 102 -12.60 24.32 23.84
CA ILE A 102 -11.19 24.29 23.41
C ILE A 102 -10.45 23.09 24.01
N THR A 103 -10.70 22.78 25.29
CA THR A 103 -10.05 21.63 25.93
C THR A 103 -10.57 20.30 25.42
N ALA A 104 -11.87 20.19 25.13
CA ALA A 104 -12.45 18.99 24.52
C ALA A 104 -11.94 18.78 23.08
N ALA A 105 -11.93 19.83 22.26
CA ALA A 105 -11.42 19.79 20.89
C ALA A 105 -9.92 19.41 20.86
N GLY A 106 -9.12 20.00 21.74
CA GLY A 106 -7.69 19.67 21.87
C GLY A 106 -7.46 18.21 22.23
N ARG A 107 -8.21 17.67 23.20
CA ARG A 107 -8.13 16.24 23.58
C ARG A 107 -8.58 15.32 22.45
N ALA A 108 -9.65 15.67 21.75
CA ALA A 108 -10.15 14.87 20.62
C ALA A 108 -9.12 14.81 19.49
N LEU A 109 -8.45 15.93 19.19
CA LEU A 109 -7.39 15.97 18.18
C LEU A 109 -6.17 15.15 18.61
N GLU A 110 -5.72 15.28 19.87
CA GLU A 110 -4.61 14.47 20.40
C GLU A 110 -4.93 12.98 20.37
N GLN A 111 -6.17 12.57 20.69
CA GLN A 111 -6.61 11.18 20.60
C GLN A 111 -6.60 10.66 19.17
N ARG A 112 -7.09 11.45 18.20
CA ARG A 112 -7.07 11.07 16.79
C ARG A 112 -5.65 10.88 16.27
N MET A 113 -4.78 11.85 16.53
CA MET A 113 -3.37 11.77 16.12
C MET A 113 -2.68 10.54 16.75
N ALA A 114 -2.93 10.26 18.03
CA ALA A 114 -2.38 9.08 18.70
C ALA A 114 -2.93 7.76 18.12
N ALA A 115 -4.21 7.72 17.73
CA ALA A 115 -4.82 6.56 17.10
C ALA A 115 -4.24 6.31 15.69
N GLU A 116 -4.09 7.36 14.87
CA GLU A 116 -3.45 7.28 13.56
C GLU A 116 -2.00 6.82 13.65
N GLN A 117 -1.22 7.37 14.58
CA GLN A 117 0.16 6.94 14.81
C GLN A 117 0.25 5.46 15.20
N ARG A 118 -0.65 4.99 16.08
CA ARG A 118 -0.71 3.56 16.45
C ARG A 118 -1.12 2.68 15.29
N ALA A 119 -2.10 3.11 14.48
CA ALA A 119 -2.54 2.38 13.30
C ALA A 119 -1.40 2.24 12.28
N ASN A 120 -0.69 3.33 11.99
CA ASN A 120 0.47 3.33 11.10
C ASN A 120 1.60 2.46 11.65
N ALA A 121 1.94 2.57 12.93
CA ALA A 121 2.98 1.73 13.55
C ALA A 121 2.61 0.24 13.48
N LEU A 122 1.34 -0.11 13.72
CA LEU A 122 0.85 -1.48 13.60
C LEU A 122 0.91 -1.97 12.15
N ALA A 123 0.54 -1.13 11.18
CA ALA A 123 0.60 -1.45 9.76
C ALA A 123 2.06 -1.70 9.31
N THR A 124 2.99 -0.82 9.68
CA THR A 124 4.42 -0.99 9.41
C THR A 124 4.96 -2.26 10.07
N SER A 125 4.64 -2.51 11.34
CA SER A 125 5.08 -3.72 12.03
C SER A 125 4.53 -5.00 11.38
N ARG A 126 3.26 -4.99 10.94
CA ARG A 126 2.67 -6.12 10.21
C ARG A 126 3.38 -6.37 8.89
N SER A 127 3.68 -5.31 8.13
CA SER A 127 4.43 -5.41 6.88
C SER A 127 5.84 -5.99 7.09
N LEU A 128 6.57 -5.51 8.11
CA LEU A 128 7.88 -6.04 8.48
C LEU A 128 7.84 -7.51 8.97
N MET A 129 6.80 -7.90 9.72
CA MET A 129 6.66 -9.31 10.12
C MET A 129 6.36 -10.21 8.92
N PHE A 130 5.53 -9.75 7.99
CA PHE A 130 5.20 -10.49 6.79
C PHE A 130 6.42 -10.65 5.86
N SER A 131 7.22 -9.59 5.72
CA SER A 131 8.54 -9.59 5.09
C SER A 131 9.45 -10.71 5.62
N GLU A 132 9.66 -10.71 6.93
CA GLU A 132 10.54 -11.67 7.61
C GLU A 132 10.04 -13.11 7.43
N LEU A 133 8.72 -13.32 7.45
CA LEU A 133 8.13 -14.63 7.16
C LEU A 133 8.42 -15.07 5.73
N GLN A 134 8.23 -14.22 4.73
CA GLN A 134 8.49 -14.55 3.33
C GLN A 134 9.98 -14.86 3.09
N HIS A 135 10.89 -14.08 3.68
CA HIS A 135 12.33 -14.37 3.65
C HIS A 135 12.65 -15.74 4.27
N ARG A 136 12.05 -16.08 5.42
CA ARG A 136 12.22 -17.39 6.05
C ARG A 136 11.68 -18.54 5.21
N ILE A 137 10.52 -18.36 4.58
CA ILE A 137 9.94 -19.42 3.74
C ILE A 137 10.84 -19.63 2.51
N SER A 138 11.35 -18.57 1.87
CA SER A 138 12.30 -18.71 0.75
C SER A 138 13.60 -19.42 1.16
N ASN A 139 14.13 -19.12 2.35
CA ASN A 139 15.30 -19.81 2.89
C ASN A 139 15.03 -21.30 3.14
N ASN A 140 13.84 -21.64 3.66
CA ASN A 140 13.44 -23.03 3.89
C ASN A 140 13.28 -23.77 2.56
N LEU A 141 12.61 -23.17 1.57
CA LEU A 141 12.46 -23.76 0.24
C LEU A 141 13.81 -23.94 -0.47
N SER A 142 14.74 -23.00 -0.32
CA SER A 142 16.11 -23.11 -0.84
C SER A 142 16.86 -24.30 -0.20
N THR A 143 16.62 -24.56 1.09
CA THR A 143 17.17 -25.73 1.80
C THR A 143 16.57 -27.04 1.28
N VAL A 144 15.25 -27.08 1.06
CA VAL A 144 14.57 -28.24 0.48
C VAL A 144 15.08 -28.52 -0.94
N ALA A 145 15.26 -27.49 -1.77
CA ALA A 145 15.83 -27.63 -3.10
C ALA A 145 17.26 -28.21 -3.06
N ALA A 146 18.09 -27.79 -2.10
CA ALA A 146 19.43 -28.34 -1.92
C ALA A 146 19.42 -29.83 -1.53
N LEU A 147 18.48 -30.24 -0.67
CA LEU A 147 18.32 -31.66 -0.31
C LEU A 147 17.83 -32.51 -1.49
N LEU A 148 16.88 -32.01 -2.29
CA LEU A 148 16.42 -32.71 -3.50
C LEU A 148 17.55 -32.88 -4.52
N ARG A 149 18.41 -31.86 -4.68
CA ARG A 149 19.61 -31.96 -5.52
C ARG A 149 20.57 -33.04 -5.06
N LEU A 150 20.78 -33.17 -3.75
CA LEU A 150 21.63 -34.24 -3.20
C LEU A 150 20.99 -35.61 -3.40
N GLN A 151 19.67 -35.74 -3.25
CA GLN A 151 18.98 -36.99 -3.52
C GLN A 151 19.01 -37.39 -4.99
N SER A 152 18.85 -36.44 -5.92
CA SER A 152 18.90 -36.74 -7.36
C SER A 152 20.26 -37.28 -7.80
N GLN A 153 21.35 -36.88 -7.13
CA GLN A 153 22.70 -37.41 -7.37
C GLN A 153 22.91 -38.84 -6.86
N LEU A 154 22.08 -39.31 -5.92
CA LEU A 154 22.19 -40.62 -5.29
C LEU A 154 21.24 -41.67 -5.90
N VAL A 155 20.32 -41.24 -6.76
CA VAL A 155 19.33 -42.12 -7.41
C VAL A 155 19.91 -42.70 -8.69
N ALA A 156 19.84 -44.03 -8.82
CA ALA A 156 20.33 -44.76 -10.00
C ALA A 156 19.30 -44.83 -11.14
N ASP A 157 18.00 -44.73 -10.81
CA ASP A 157 16.92 -44.76 -11.79
C ASP A 157 16.80 -43.40 -12.51
N GLU A 158 16.99 -43.40 -13.82
CA GLU A 158 17.06 -42.17 -14.63
C GLU A 158 15.73 -41.40 -14.63
N THR A 159 14.60 -42.12 -14.62
CA THR A 159 13.27 -41.51 -14.57
C THR A 159 13.01 -40.82 -13.22
N ALA A 160 13.37 -41.46 -12.11
CA ALA A 160 13.29 -40.87 -10.77
C ALA A 160 14.27 -39.70 -10.61
N ARG A 161 15.45 -39.74 -11.23
CA ARG A 161 16.41 -38.64 -11.26
C ARG A 161 15.82 -37.41 -11.96
N GLN A 162 15.22 -37.59 -13.13
CA GLN A 162 14.55 -36.52 -13.88
C GLN A 162 13.39 -35.89 -13.08
N ALA A 163 12.56 -36.71 -12.43
CA ALA A 163 11.47 -36.23 -11.57
C ALA A 163 11.97 -35.38 -10.38
N LEU A 164 13.11 -35.75 -9.78
CA LEU A 164 13.73 -34.99 -8.68
C LEU A 164 14.34 -33.67 -9.16
N VAL A 165 14.97 -33.66 -10.35
CA VAL A 165 15.49 -32.44 -10.98
C VAL A 165 14.35 -31.47 -11.32
N ALA A 166 13.26 -31.96 -11.90
CA ALA A 166 12.05 -31.17 -12.15
C ALA A 166 11.48 -30.57 -10.86
N SER A 167 11.40 -31.38 -9.79
CA SER A 167 10.95 -30.93 -8.47
C SER A 167 11.87 -29.85 -7.87
N GLN A 168 13.18 -30.00 -8.04
CA GLN A 168 14.16 -29.00 -7.59
C GLN A 168 13.98 -27.67 -8.33
N THR A 169 13.85 -27.70 -9.66
CA THR A 169 13.64 -26.50 -10.48
C THR A 169 12.36 -25.78 -10.06
N ARG A 170 11.28 -26.51 -9.81
CA ARG A 170 10.01 -25.95 -9.35
C ARG A 170 10.10 -25.29 -7.97
N ILE A 171 10.75 -25.93 -6.99
CA ILE A 171 10.95 -25.32 -5.66
C ILE A 171 11.83 -24.07 -5.76
N ARG A 172 12.82 -24.06 -6.66
CA ARG A 172 13.66 -22.89 -6.91
C ARG A 172 12.84 -21.73 -7.50
N SER A 173 11.93 -22.01 -8.44
CA SER A 173 11.00 -21.03 -9.01
C SER A 173 10.05 -20.45 -7.94
N ILE A 174 9.48 -21.28 -7.06
CA ILE A 174 8.65 -20.82 -5.93
C ILE A 174 9.47 -19.98 -4.93
N SER A 175 10.71 -20.36 -4.65
CA SER A 175 11.62 -19.61 -3.78
C SER A 175 11.97 -18.23 -4.34
N LEU A 176 12.13 -18.14 -5.66
CA LEU A 176 12.35 -16.88 -6.38
C LEU A 176 11.08 -16.01 -6.36
N LEU A 177 9.90 -16.60 -6.57
CA LEU A 177 8.61 -15.91 -6.44
C LEU A 177 8.44 -15.28 -5.05
N GLN A 178 8.72 -16.03 -3.97
CA GLN A 178 8.59 -15.50 -2.61
C GLN A 178 9.58 -14.38 -2.29
N ARG A 179 10.78 -14.37 -2.90
CA ARG A 179 11.75 -13.29 -2.72
C ARG A 179 11.36 -12.04 -3.47
N ARG A 180 10.90 -12.18 -4.72
CA ARG A 180 10.60 -11.02 -5.55
C ARG A 180 9.31 -10.31 -5.11
N LEU A 181 8.31 -11.03 -4.57
CA LEU A 181 7.09 -10.45 -3.95
C LEU A 181 7.37 -9.45 -2.81
N HIS A 182 8.63 -9.31 -2.38
CA HIS A 182 9.00 -8.44 -1.28
C HIS A 182 10.15 -7.47 -1.56
N SER A 183 10.54 -7.25 -2.82
CA SER A 183 11.44 -6.13 -3.14
C SER A 183 10.69 -4.80 -3.01
N PRO A 184 11.00 -3.94 -2.02
CA PRO A 184 10.19 -2.75 -1.69
C PRO A 184 10.26 -1.61 -2.72
N ASP A 185 11.19 -1.70 -3.69
CA ASP A 185 11.60 -0.58 -4.55
C ASP A 185 11.13 -0.67 -6.02
N LEU A 186 10.35 -1.69 -6.41
CA LEU A 186 9.88 -1.85 -7.79
C LEU A 186 8.36 -1.69 -7.86
N GLN A 187 7.91 -0.47 -8.14
CA GLN A 187 6.49 -0.11 -8.17
C GLN A 187 5.71 -0.82 -9.28
N THR A 188 6.36 -1.10 -10.41
CA THR A 188 5.82 -1.82 -11.57
C THR A 188 6.98 -2.40 -12.38
N LEU A 189 6.75 -3.49 -13.10
CA LEU A 189 7.72 -4.07 -14.05
C LEU A 189 7.08 -4.19 -15.42
N ASP A 190 7.83 -3.93 -16.48
CA ASP A 190 7.37 -4.21 -17.83
C ASP A 190 7.37 -5.73 -18.07
N ALA A 191 6.20 -6.28 -18.36
CA ALA A 191 6.03 -7.72 -18.54
C ALA A 191 6.82 -8.26 -19.75
N ALA A 192 7.02 -7.46 -20.80
CA ALA A 192 7.78 -7.88 -21.97
C ALA A 192 9.27 -8.03 -21.64
N GLU A 193 9.85 -7.09 -20.91
CA GLU A 193 11.23 -7.19 -20.41
C GLU A 193 11.39 -8.36 -19.43
N TYR A 194 10.49 -8.47 -18.46
CA TYR A 194 10.53 -9.54 -17.46
C TYR A 194 10.39 -10.94 -18.07
N LEU A 195 9.44 -11.15 -18.99
CA LEU A 195 9.25 -12.44 -19.65
C LEU A 195 10.47 -12.79 -20.51
N ARG A 196 11.09 -11.83 -21.18
CA ARG A 196 12.31 -12.06 -21.96
C ARG A 196 13.43 -12.62 -21.08
N GLU A 197 13.67 -12.03 -19.91
CA GLU A 197 14.69 -12.51 -18.97
C GLU A 197 14.37 -13.93 -18.46
N VAL A 198 13.15 -14.15 -17.98
CA VAL A 198 12.76 -15.45 -17.41
C VAL A 198 12.85 -16.56 -18.43
N LEU A 199 12.38 -16.33 -19.66
CA LEU A 199 12.39 -17.36 -20.69
C LEU A 199 13.81 -17.64 -21.20
N HIS A 200 14.67 -16.62 -21.28
CA HIS A 200 16.08 -16.82 -21.57
C HIS A 200 16.75 -17.71 -20.51
N ASP A 201 16.54 -17.43 -19.22
CA ASP A 201 17.08 -18.24 -18.11
C ASP A 201 16.59 -19.70 -18.18
N VAL A 202 15.33 -19.93 -18.54
CA VAL A 202 14.76 -21.28 -18.69
C VAL A 202 15.50 -22.04 -19.79
N VAL A 203 15.64 -21.44 -20.97
CA VAL A 203 16.33 -22.06 -22.11
C VAL A 203 17.79 -22.39 -21.77
N GLU A 204 18.49 -21.44 -21.14
CA GLU A 204 19.90 -21.62 -20.73
C GLU A 204 20.07 -22.77 -19.72
N VAL A 205 19.17 -22.88 -18.73
CA VAL A 205 19.23 -23.92 -17.68
C VAL A 205 18.88 -25.30 -18.23
N THR A 206 17.95 -25.40 -19.19
CA THR A 206 17.60 -26.68 -19.83
C THR A 206 18.69 -27.22 -20.74
N GLY A 207 19.69 -26.40 -21.09
CA GLY A 207 20.98 -26.86 -21.60
C GLY A 207 20.94 -27.51 -22.99
N ALA A 208 20.01 -27.11 -23.86
CA ALA A 208 19.94 -27.62 -25.22
C ALA A 208 20.39 -26.54 -26.21
N GLY A 209 21.44 -26.82 -26.97
CA GLY A 209 21.81 -26.03 -28.16
C GLY A 209 20.79 -26.11 -29.30
N ASP A 210 19.60 -26.65 -29.04
CA ASP A 210 18.61 -27.09 -30.03
C ASP A 210 17.22 -26.44 -29.76
N VAL A 211 17.13 -25.27 -29.10
CA VAL A 211 15.86 -24.54 -28.91
C VAL A 211 15.91 -23.19 -29.62
N ASP A 212 15.04 -22.98 -30.60
CA ASP A 212 14.84 -21.69 -31.26
C ASP A 212 13.62 -20.99 -30.65
N LEU A 213 13.87 -19.95 -29.85
CA LEU A 213 12.84 -19.20 -29.13
C LEU A 213 12.53 -17.88 -29.86
N ASP A 214 11.42 -17.84 -30.59
CA ASP A 214 10.88 -16.62 -31.17
C ASP A 214 9.97 -15.90 -30.16
N PHE A 215 10.50 -14.86 -29.51
CA PHE A 215 9.79 -14.07 -28.50
C PHE A 215 9.40 -12.68 -29.01
N SER A 216 8.11 -12.33 -28.88
CA SER A 216 7.61 -10.97 -29.08
C SER A 216 6.53 -10.64 -28.05
N ALA A 217 6.52 -9.42 -27.53
CA ALA A 217 5.63 -9.03 -26.46
C ALA A 217 5.34 -7.52 -26.52
N ASP A 218 4.07 -7.16 -26.38
CA ASP A 218 3.65 -5.77 -26.17
C ASP A 218 4.10 -5.28 -24.80
N SER A 219 4.50 -4.01 -24.71
CA SER A 219 4.84 -3.37 -23.43
C SER A 219 3.61 -3.33 -22.53
N LEU A 220 3.77 -3.83 -21.32
CA LEU A 220 2.69 -4.02 -20.38
C LEU A 220 3.22 -3.84 -18.95
N PRO A 221 3.10 -2.63 -18.38
CA PRO A 221 3.47 -2.39 -17.00
C PRO A 221 2.53 -3.18 -16.08
N LEU A 222 3.10 -4.07 -15.28
CA LEU A 222 2.36 -4.89 -14.32
C LEU A 222 2.90 -4.66 -12.91
N PRO A 223 2.04 -4.66 -11.89
CA PRO A 223 2.50 -4.80 -10.52
C PRO A 223 3.18 -6.15 -10.36
N HIS A 224 4.08 -6.21 -9.39
CA HIS A 224 4.87 -7.39 -9.13
C HIS A 224 4.01 -8.65 -8.83
N ASP A 225 2.89 -8.45 -8.13
CA ASP A 225 1.92 -9.50 -7.78
C ASP A 225 1.24 -10.14 -9.00
N THR A 226 1.26 -9.47 -10.16
CA THR A 226 0.72 -9.97 -11.44
C THR A 226 1.86 -10.44 -12.36
N ALA A 227 2.95 -9.68 -12.43
CA ALA A 227 4.09 -9.99 -13.30
C ALA A 227 4.69 -11.36 -12.98
N VAL A 228 4.91 -11.67 -11.71
CA VAL A 228 5.59 -12.92 -11.31
C VAL A 228 4.77 -14.18 -11.58
N PRO A 229 3.47 -14.26 -11.23
CA PRO A 229 2.64 -15.38 -11.66
C PRO A 229 2.65 -15.57 -13.19
N LEU A 230 2.62 -14.49 -13.97
CA LEU A 230 2.71 -14.54 -15.43
C LEU A 230 4.03 -15.17 -15.91
N GLY A 231 5.16 -14.77 -15.33
CA GLY A 231 6.48 -15.34 -15.62
C GLY A 231 6.58 -16.82 -15.29
N LEU A 232 5.97 -17.26 -14.18
CA LEU A 232 5.92 -18.68 -13.83
C LEU A 232 5.09 -19.51 -14.81
N ILE A 233 3.89 -19.04 -15.15
CA ILE A 233 3.05 -19.69 -16.16
C ILE A 233 3.84 -19.83 -17.47
N ALA A 234 4.48 -18.75 -17.92
CA ALA A 234 5.31 -18.78 -19.12
C ALA A 234 6.45 -19.80 -19.02
N SER A 235 7.19 -19.80 -17.90
CA SER A 235 8.31 -20.73 -17.69
C SER A 235 7.90 -22.20 -17.70
N GLU A 236 6.78 -22.55 -17.06
CA GLU A 236 6.28 -23.93 -17.00
C GLU A 236 5.75 -24.38 -18.36
N LEU A 237 5.08 -23.47 -19.11
CA LEU A 237 4.60 -23.76 -20.45
C LEU A 237 5.75 -23.91 -21.46
N VAL A 238 6.78 -23.07 -21.38
CA VAL A 238 8.00 -23.21 -22.21
C VAL A 238 8.77 -24.46 -21.82
N MET A 239 8.90 -24.79 -20.54
CA MET A 239 9.54 -26.03 -20.09
C MET A 239 8.80 -27.27 -20.63
N ASN A 240 7.46 -27.28 -20.57
CA ASN A 240 6.67 -28.35 -21.18
C ASN A 240 6.89 -28.44 -22.71
N ALA A 241 7.00 -27.30 -23.39
CA ALA A 241 7.29 -27.25 -24.83
C ALA A 241 8.71 -27.78 -25.14
N ILE A 242 9.70 -27.55 -24.29
CA ILE A 242 11.06 -28.12 -24.44
C ILE A 242 11.04 -29.63 -24.19
N GLU A 243 10.35 -30.09 -23.15
CA GLU A 243 10.30 -31.50 -22.76
C GLU A 243 9.49 -32.38 -23.72
N HIS A 244 8.45 -31.83 -24.34
CA HIS A 244 7.48 -32.60 -25.15
C HIS A 244 7.32 -32.10 -26.58
N GLY A 245 7.80 -30.90 -26.90
CA GLY A 245 7.59 -30.22 -28.18
C GLY A 245 8.71 -30.47 -29.20
N ALA A 246 9.78 -31.18 -28.84
CA ALA A 246 10.87 -31.51 -29.75
C ALA A 246 10.42 -32.54 -30.81
N PRO A 247 10.46 -32.21 -32.12
CA PRO A 247 10.30 -33.22 -33.17
C PRO A 247 11.49 -34.19 -33.14
N GLU A 248 11.28 -35.48 -33.41
CA GLU A 248 12.37 -36.47 -33.42
C GLU A 248 13.54 -36.00 -34.32
N GLY A 249 14.70 -35.69 -33.70
CA GLY A 249 15.94 -35.32 -34.40
C GLY A 249 15.99 -33.90 -34.98
N ARG A 250 15.19 -32.95 -34.47
CA ARG A 250 15.22 -31.53 -34.86
C ARG A 250 15.21 -30.60 -33.65
N ASP A 251 15.63 -29.36 -33.90
CA ASP A 251 15.52 -28.26 -32.95
C ASP A 251 14.06 -28.00 -32.57
N THR A 252 13.82 -27.66 -31.32
CA THR A 252 12.51 -27.29 -30.78
C THR A 252 12.25 -25.82 -31.07
N GLU A 253 11.38 -25.55 -32.03
CA GLU A 253 10.95 -24.19 -32.33
C GLU A 253 9.78 -23.81 -31.41
N ILE A 254 9.95 -22.73 -30.64
CA ILE A 254 8.97 -22.23 -29.68
C ILE A 254 8.66 -20.77 -30.00
N THR A 255 7.40 -20.47 -30.28
CA THR A 255 6.93 -19.09 -30.46
C THR A 255 6.21 -18.62 -29.21
N VAL A 256 6.63 -17.48 -28.66
CA VAL A 256 6.00 -16.81 -27.53
C VAL A 256 5.52 -15.43 -27.96
N ARG A 257 4.24 -15.14 -27.70
CA ARG A 257 3.57 -13.87 -27.99
C ARG A 257 2.79 -13.37 -26.79
N LEU A 258 3.09 -12.16 -26.32
CA LEU A 258 2.22 -11.42 -25.40
C LEU A 258 1.55 -10.27 -26.17
N THR A 259 0.23 -10.28 -26.26
CA THR A 259 -0.54 -9.23 -26.94
C THR A 259 -1.48 -8.53 -25.98
N VAL A 260 -1.60 -7.21 -26.10
CA VAL A 260 -2.46 -6.36 -25.28
C VAL A 260 -3.55 -5.75 -26.14
N ASP A 261 -4.81 -5.98 -25.77
CA ASP A 261 -5.97 -5.45 -26.49
C ASP A 261 -6.40 -4.07 -25.93
N ALA A 262 -7.27 -3.40 -26.68
CA ALA A 262 -7.88 -2.16 -26.21
C ALA A 262 -8.69 -2.37 -24.92
N ALA A 263 -8.66 -1.38 -24.03
CA ALA A 263 -9.38 -1.44 -22.76
C ALA A 263 -10.87 -1.73 -22.98
N SER A 264 -11.38 -2.65 -22.16
CA SER A 264 -12.79 -3.00 -22.06
C SER A 264 -13.62 -1.79 -21.58
N PRO A 265 -14.95 -1.75 -21.84
CA PRO A 265 -15.83 -0.67 -21.39
C PRO A 265 -15.81 -0.37 -19.87
N ASP A 266 -15.36 -1.33 -19.06
CA ASP A 266 -15.18 -1.20 -17.61
C ASP A 266 -13.77 -0.73 -17.20
N GLY A 267 -12.91 -0.39 -18.16
CA GLY A 267 -11.55 0.11 -17.94
C GLY A 267 -10.49 -0.97 -17.79
N ARG A 268 -10.85 -2.25 -17.75
CA ARG A 268 -9.87 -3.37 -17.66
C ARG A 268 -9.16 -3.58 -18.98
N ILE A 269 -7.87 -3.92 -18.94
CA ILE A 269 -7.07 -4.15 -20.14
C ILE A 269 -6.97 -5.67 -20.37
N PRO A 270 -7.52 -6.21 -21.46
CA PRO A 270 -7.35 -7.62 -21.82
C PRO A 270 -5.95 -7.87 -22.37
N ALA A 271 -5.33 -8.96 -21.92
CA ALA A 271 -4.04 -9.40 -22.43
C ALA A 271 -4.05 -10.91 -22.68
N THR A 272 -3.31 -11.34 -23.70
CA THR A 272 -3.18 -12.74 -24.09
C THR A 272 -1.71 -13.13 -24.16
N LEU A 273 -1.30 -14.12 -23.37
CA LEU A 273 -0.03 -14.81 -23.53
C LEU A 273 -0.26 -16.10 -24.31
N ARG A 274 0.45 -16.28 -25.42
CA ARG A 274 0.36 -17.45 -26.29
C ARG A 274 1.76 -18.06 -26.48
N ILE A 275 1.85 -19.37 -26.25
CA ILE A 275 3.07 -20.17 -26.42
C ILE A 275 2.74 -21.32 -27.37
N VAL A 276 3.54 -21.49 -28.41
CA VAL A 276 3.32 -22.49 -29.47
C VAL A 276 4.59 -23.28 -29.69
N ASP A 277 4.48 -24.61 -29.71
CA ASP A 277 5.54 -25.52 -30.16
C ASP A 277 5.16 -26.20 -31.49
N GLN A 278 6.14 -26.87 -32.12
CA GLN A 278 5.96 -27.66 -33.34
C GLN A 278 6.05 -29.18 -33.11
N GLY A 279 5.80 -29.63 -31.88
CA GLY A 279 5.95 -31.02 -31.50
C GLY A 279 4.84 -31.95 -32.01
N PRO A 280 4.78 -33.18 -31.46
CA PRO A 280 3.70 -34.14 -31.77
C PRO A 280 2.30 -33.64 -31.35
N GLY A 281 2.24 -32.61 -30.48
CA GLY A 281 1.03 -32.05 -29.93
C GLY A 281 0.50 -32.83 -28.72
N LEU A 282 -0.69 -32.48 -28.27
CA LEU A 282 -1.33 -33.11 -27.12
C LEU A 282 -1.73 -34.57 -27.40
N PRO A 283 -1.59 -35.48 -26.41
CA PRO A 283 -2.04 -36.86 -26.55
C PRO A 283 -3.57 -36.96 -26.74
N GLU A 284 -4.04 -38.04 -27.37
CA GLU A 284 -5.48 -38.27 -27.54
C GLU A 284 -6.20 -38.33 -26.18
N GLY A 285 -7.31 -37.60 -26.07
CA GLY A 285 -8.10 -37.53 -24.83
C GLY A 285 -7.47 -36.67 -23.72
N PHE A 286 -6.43 -35.89 -24.02
CA PHE A 286 -5.86 -34.95 -23.06
C PHE A 286 -6.89 -33.92 -22.60
N ASP A 287 -7.03 -33.78 -21.29
CA ASP A 287 -7.81 -32.73 -20.65
C ASP A 287 -6.91 -32.02 -19.63
N LEU A 288 -6.83 -30.70 -19.77
CA LEU A 288 -6.06 -29.83 -18.88
C LEU A 288 -6.61 -29.89 -17.45
N GLU A 289 -7.92 -30.03 -17.29
CA GLU A 289 -8.56 -30.01 -15.98
C GLU A 289 -8.24 -31.26 -15.15
N THR A 290 -8.03 -32.39 -15.81
CA THR A 290 -7.73 -33.69 -15.19
C THR A 290 -6.25 -34.08 -15.30
N SER A 291 -5.39 -33.18 -15.79
CA SER A 291 -3.96 -33.48 -15.96
C SER A 291 -3.25 -33.61 -14.62
N ASP A 292 -2.53 -34.71 -14.43
CA ASP A 292 -1.66 -34.95 -13.26
C ASP A 292 -0.29 -34.25 -13.39
N SER A 293 -0.02 -33.57 -14.52
CA SER A 293 1.21 -32.80 -14.70
C SER A 293 1.22 -31.63 -13.71
N LEU A 294 2.12 -31.75 -12.74
CA LEU A 294 2.26 -30.79 -11.64
C LEU A 294 2.59 -29.38 -12.16
N GLY A 295 3.21 -29.24 -13.34
CA GLY A 295 3.47 -27.94 -13.97
C GLY A 295 2.22 -27.26 -14.51
N LEU A 296 1.35 -28.04 -15.14
CA LEU A 296 0.05 -27.56 -15.61
C LEU A 296 -0.91 -27.26 -14.45
N ILE A 297 -0.82 -28.02 -13.34
CA ILE A 297 -1.55 -27.71 -12.11
C ILE A 297 -1.14 -26.34 -11.57
N VAL A 298 0.16 -26.07 -11.47
CA VAL A 298 0.70 -24.79 -11.00
C VAL A 298 0.32 -23.65 -11.95
N ALA A 299 0.48 -23.84 -13.26
CA ALA A 299 0.10 -22.85 -14.26
C ALA A 299 -1.38 -22.49 -14.18
N ARG A 300 -2.27 -23.47 -13.99
CA ARG A 300 -3.72 -23.25 -13.82
C ARG A 300 -4.05 -22.49 -12.53
N GLN A 301 -3.37 -22.82 -11.42
CA GLN A 301 -3.56 -22.10 -10.15
C GLN A 301 -3.17 -20.62 -10.26
N PHE A 302 -2.04 -20.34 -10.91
CA PHE A 302 -1.61 -18.96 -11.15
C PHE A 302 -2.49 -18.25 -12.18
N ALA A 303 -2.95 -18.93 -13.23
CA ALA A 303 -3.92 -18.38 -14.17
C ALA A 303 -5.20 -17.94 -13.44
N THR A 304 -5.70 -18.77 -12.52
CA THR A 304 -6.85 -18.44 -11.67
C THR A 304 -6.57 -17.23 -10.78
N ALA A 305 -5.37 -17.14 -10.18
CA ALA A 305 -4.97 -16.00 -9.36
C ALA A 305 -4.89 -14.68 -10.16
N LEU A 306 -4.60 -14.76 -11.45
CA LEU A 306 -4.63 -13.64 -12.40
C LEU A 306 -6.05 -13.32 -12.92
N ASN A 307 -7.10 -13.99 -12.41
CA ASN A 307 -8.44 -13.98 -12.99
C ASN A 307 -8.44 -14.31 -14.50
N GLY A 308 -7.48 -15.15 -14.92
CA GLY A 308 -7.28 -15.55 -16.30
C GLY A 308 -7.72 -16.98 -16.57
N GLN A 309 -7.83 -17.30 -17.85
CA GLN A 309 -8.20 -18.60 -18.37
C GLN A 309 -7.03 -19.19 -19.16
N LEU A 310 -6.50 -20.32 -18.69
CA LEU A 310 -5.48 -21.09 -19.41
C LEU A 310 -6.18 -22.17 -20.25
N THR A 311 -5.82 -22.26 -21.53
CA THR A 311 -6.30 -23.27 -22.46
C THR A 311 -5.13 -23.90 -23.21
N LEU A 312 -5.20 -25.20 -23.46
CA LEU A 312 -4.26 -25.92 -24.31
C LEU A 312 -5.04 -26.55 -25.46
N ALA A 313 -4.55 -26.39 -26.68
CA ALA A 313 -5.17 -26.93 -27.88
C ALA A 313 -4.11 -27.46 -28.85
N LYS A 314 -4.51 -28.40 -29.72
CA LYS A 314 -3.66 -28.84 -30.83
C LYS A 314 -3.51 -27.71 -31.85
N GLY A 315 -2.28 -27.42 -32.26
CA GLY A 315 -2.00 -26.43 -33.30
C GLY A 315 -2.52 -26.86 -34.67
N LYS A 316 -2.88 -25.89 -35.52
CA LYS A 316 -3.40 -26.15 -36.88
C LYS A 316 -2.36 -26.82 -37.79
N ASP A 317 -1.09 -26.50 -37.57
CA ASP A 317 0.05 -26.96 -38.38
C ASP A 317 0.87 -28.06 -37.67
N GLY A 318 0.35 -28.62 -36.57
CA GLY A 318 1.10 -29.49 -35.66
C GLY A 318 1.33 -28.83 -34.29
N GLY A 319 1.90 -29.57 -33.34
CA GLY A 319 2.29 -29.06 -32.02
C GLY A 319 1.15 -28.68 -31.07
N THR A 320 1.52 -28.01 -29.99
CA THR A 320 0.60 -27.52 -28.94
C THR A 320 0.54 -26.00 -28.93
N VAL A 321 -0.65 -25.46 -28.73
CA VAL A 321 -0.89 -24.03 -28.46
C VAL A 321 -1.40 -23.90 -27.03
N ALA A 322 -0.57 -23.32 -26.16
CA ALA A 322 -0.99 -22.87 -24.85
C ALA A 322 -1.37 -21.39 -24.92
N ARG A 323 -2.55 -21.04 -24.40
CA ARG A 323 -3.10 -19.68 -24.42
C ARG A 323 -3.63 -19.33 -23.04
N LEU A 324 -3.08 -18.26 -22.46
CA LEU A 324 -3.55 -17.62 -21.24
C LEU A 324 -4.20 -16.29 -21.60
N ASP A 325 -5.51 -16.17 -21.39
CA ASP A 325 -6.25 -14.92 -21.47
C ASP A 325 -6.43 -14.35 -20.07
N PHE A 326 -6.09 -13.09 -19.82
CA PHE A 326 -6.23 -12.46 -18.50
C PHE A 326 -6.62 -10.98 -18.59
N LEU A 327 -7.17 -10.44 -17.50
CA LEU A 327 -7.63 -9.06 -17.40
C LEU A 327 -6.80 -8.30 -16.38
N ILE A 328 -6.38 -7.09 -16.74
CA ILE A 328 -5.58 -6.23 -15.88
C ILE A 328 -6.47 -5.09 -15.38
N ASP A 329 -6.50 -4.92 -14.06
CA ASP A 329 -7.25 -3.84 -13.44
C ASP A 329 -6.39 -2.56 -13.44
N PRO A 330 -6.86 -1.43 -14.01
CA PRO A 330 -6.10 -0.18 -14.07
C PRO A 330 -5.79 0.39 -12.67
N THR A 331 -6.49 -0.05 -11.63
CA THR A 331 -6.18 0.31 -10.23
C THR A 331 -4.95 -0.40 -9.67
N SER A 332 -4.44 -1.40 -10.39
CA SER A 332 -3.28 -2.21 -10.01
C SER A 332 -1.96 -1.76 -10.68
N ILE A 333 -2.00 -0.74 -11.56
CA ILE A 333 -0.85 -0.13 -12.23
C ILE A 333 -0.58 1.24 -11.60
#